data_AF-X5ZTI8-F1
#
_entry.id   AF-X5ZTI8-F1
#
_cell.length_a   1.000
_cell.length_b   1.000
_cell.length_c   1.000
_cell.angle_alpha   90.00
_cell.angle_beta   90.00
_cell.angle_gamma   90.00
#
_symmetry.space_group_name_H-M   'P 1'
#
loop_
_entity.id
_entity.type
_entity.pdbx_description
1 polymer ?
#
loop_
_entity_poly.entity_id
_entity_poly.type
_entity_poly.pdbx_seq_one_letter_code
_entity_poly.pdbx_strand_id
1 'polypeptide(L)'
;MSSDNFPIPDIGLLAIWLLFLNWHWIGYKNNDSIDTKDERELGATVIMGQLGAIITGSSVILAGLGAFVALSKSPIEDAAKYHLFYATLWAVWALGISVFTLGVLPASTPKTNFVQLKGVAFLSSMSLFFCLAASVRFLLAVWVILFP
;
A
#
# COMPACT_ATOMS: atom_id res chain seq x y z
N MET A 1 -26.98 -5.85 7.18
CA MET A 1 -25.87 -5.36 6.34
C MET A 1 -26.15 -5.85 4.94
N SER A 2 -26.62 -4.97 4.03
CA SER A 2 -26.83 -5.39 2.64
C SER A 2 -25.48 -5.64 1.98
N SER A 3 -25.44 -6.68 1.16
CA SER A 3 -24.30 -7.20 0.41
C SER A 3 -23.77 -6.29 -0.70
N ASP A 4 -24.33 -5.10 -0.87
CA ASP A 4 -24.18 -4.33 -2.12
C ASP A 4 -23.04 -3.31 -2.08
N ASN A 5 -22.36 -3.17 -0.94
CA ASN A 5 -21.31 -2.18 -0.72
C ASN A 5 -19.91 -2.81 -0.62
N PHE A 6 -19.60 -3.83 -1.43
CA PHE A 6 -18.20 -4.22 -1.59
C PHE A 6 -17.46 -3.14 -2.42
N PRO A 7 -16.18 -2.83 -2.13
CA PRO A 7 -15.38 -1.94 -2.95
C PRO A 7 -14.93 -2.71 -4.20
N ILE A 8 -15.90 -3.17 -5.00
CA ILE A 8 -15.70 -3.94 -6.23
C ILE A 8 -14.71 -3.22 -7.15
N PRO A 9 -14.75 -1.87 -7.30
CA PRO A 9 -13.74 -1.16 -8.09
C PRO A 9 -12.32 -1.32 -7.53
N ASP A 10 -12.13 -1.20 -6.21
CA ASP A 10 -10.81 -1.31 -5.58
C ASP A 10 -10.24 -2.73 -5.76
N ILE A 11 -11.07 -3.76 -5.61
CA ILE A 11 -10.67 -5.16 -5.79
C ILE A 11 -10.35 -5.45 -7.25
N GLY A 12 -11.16 -4.95 -8.19
CA GLY A 12 -10.91 -5.09 -9.62
C GLY A 12 -9.62 -4.38 -10.06
N LEU A 13 -9.39 -3.16 -9.56
CA LEU A 13 -8.15 -2.43 -9.80
C LEU A 13 -6.94 -3.13 -9.20
N LEU A 14 -7.07 -3.72 -8.00
CA LEU A 14 -6.01 -4.53 -7.41
C LEU A 14 -5.71 -5.76 -8.28
N ALA A 15 -6.72 -6.46 -8.77
CA ALA A 15 -6.52 -7.61 -9.65
C ALA A 15 -5.78 -7.22 -10.93
N ILE A 16 -6.20 -6.12 -11.58
CA ILE A 16 -5.52 -5.60 -12.78
C ILE A 16 -4.07 -5.19 -12.45
N TRP A 17 -3.85 -4.51 -11.34
CA TRP A 17 -2.53 -4.09 -10.88
C TRP A 17 -1.58 -5.28 -10.68
N LEU A 18 -2.07 -6.35 -10.04
CA LEU A 18 -1.29 -7.56 -9.82
C LEU A 18 -1.07 -8.36 -11.11
N LEU A 19 -2.02 -8.34 -12.06
CA LEU A 19 -1.83 -8.95 -13.38
C LEU A 19 -0.74 -8.23 -14.18
N PHE A 20 -0.74 -6.89 -14.19
CA PHE A 20 0.32 -6.10 -14.82
C PHE A 20 1.69 -6.38 -14.19
N LEU A 21 1.73 -6.44 -12.86
CA LEU A 21 2.95 -6.78 -12.15
C LEU A 21 3.44 -8.17 -12.55
N ASN A 22 2.57 -9.18 -12.51
CA ASN A 22 2.93 -10.55 -12.88
C ASN A 22 3.41 -10.64 -14.33
N TRP A 23 2.76 -9.93 -15.26
CA TRP A 23 3.15 -9.91 -16.67
C TRP A 23 4.58 -9.37 -16.87
N HIS A 24 4.99 -8.34 -16.12
CA HIS A 24 6.38 -7.85 -16.18
C HIS A 24 7.42 -8.90 -15.75
N TRP A 25 7.02 -9.91 -15.00
CA TRP A 25 7.88 -11.01 -14.58
C TRP A 25 7.82 -12.24 -15.49
N ILE A 26 6.90 -12.28 -16.47
CA ILE A 26 6.82 -13.38 -17.44
C ILE A 26 8.02 -13.29 -18.39
N GLY A 27 8.85 -14.33 -18.40
CA GLY A 27 10.06 -14.38 -19.23
C GLY A 27 11.31 -13.76 -18.60
N TYR A 28 11.20 -13.18 -17.40
CA TYR A 28 12.36 -12.71 -16.64
C TYR A 28 13.18 -13.92 -16.17
N LYS A 29 14.37 -14.09 -16.76
CA LYS A 29 15.39 -15.03 -16.30
C LYS A 29 16.27 -14.29 -15.31
N ASN A 30 16.45 -14.82 -14.11
CA ASN A 30 17.47 -14.31 -13.20
C ASN A 30 18.80 -14.39 -13.93
N ASN A 31 19.37 -13.23 -14.22
CA ASN A 31 20.69 -13.17 -14.80
C ASN A 31 21.67 -13.26 -13.63
N ASP A 32 22.33 -14.40 -13.45
CA ASP A 32 23.38 -14.59 -12.45
C ASP A 32 24.64 -13.77 -12.78
N SER A 33 24.55 -12.82 -13.73
CA SER A 33 25.57 -11.78 -13.93
C SER A 33 25.80 -11.10 -12.59
N ILE A 34 27.07 -11.10 -12.17
CA ILE A 34 27.56 -10.66 -10.86
C ILE A 34 26.96 -9.28 -10.53
N ASP A 35 25.82 -9.26 -9.83
CA ASP A 35 25.25 -8.03 -9.29
C ASP A 35 26.28 -7.45 -8.33
N THR A 36 26.76 -6.26 -8.65
CA THR A 36 27.71 -5.57 -7.80
C THR A 36 27.08 -5.34 -6.42
N LYS A 37 27.90 -5.31 -5.37
CA LYS A 37 27.42 -5.02 -4.01
C LYS A 37 26.65 -3.69 -4.00
N ASP A 38 27.12 -2.73 -4.78
CA ASP A 38 26.55 -1.39 -4.90
C ASP A 38 25.14 -1.40 -5.53
N GLU A 39 24.89 -2.22 -6.56
CA GLU A 39 23.54 -2.36 -7.16
C GLU A 39 22.54 -2.99 -6.18
N ARG A 40 22.99 -3.96 -5.38
CA ARG A 40 22.16 -4.60 -4.35
C ARG A 40 21.81 -3.65 -3.22
N GLU A 41 22.79 -2.86 -2.77
CA GLU A 41 22.58 -1.83 -1.76
C GLU A 41 21.66 -0.73 -2.28
N LEU A 42 21.84 -0.27 -3.52
CA LEU A 42 20.97 0.72 -4.16
C LEU A 42 19.51 0.23 -4.25
N GLY A 43 19.30 -0.99 -4.74
CA GLY A 43 17.96 -1.58 -4.83
C GLY A 43 17.30 -1.73 -3.45
N ALA A 44 18.06 -2.15 -2.44
CA ALA A 44 17.59 -2.24 -1.07
C ALA A 44 17.19 -0.85 -0.51
N THR A 45 18.02 0.18 -0.72
CA THR A 45 17.74 1.55 -0.27
C THR A 45 16.46 2.09 -0.90
N VAL A 46 16.24 1.88 -2.20
CA VAL A 46 15.01 2.33 -2.88
C VAL A 46 13.78 1.65 -2.29
N ILE A 47 13.82 0.34 -2.12
CA ILE A 47 12.69 -0.42 -1.54
C ILE A 47 12.44 0.02 -0.10
N MET A 48 13.48 0.14 0.73
CA MET A 48 13.34 0.60 2.12
C MET A 48 12.77 2.03 2.18
N GLY A 49 13.22 2.93 1.30
CA GLY A 49 12.69 4.29 1.19
C GLY A 49 11.20 4.31 0.81
N GLN A 50 10.80 3.50 -0.18
CA GLN A 50 9.40 3.35 -0.57
C GLN A 50 8.54 2.81 0.59
N LEU A 51 8.99 1.74 1.26
CA LEU A 51 8.26 1.17 2.40
C LEU A 51 8.16 2.16 3.56
N GLY A 52 9.21 2.93 3.82
CA GLY A 52 9.19 4.03 4.78
C GLY A 52 8.13 5.08 4.45
N ALA A 53 8.07 5.52 3.18
CA ALA A 53 7.05 6.45 2.72
C ALA A 53 5.62 5.89 2.87
N ILE A 54 5.40 4.61 2.59
CA ILE A 54 4.09 3.94 2.76
C ILE A 54 3.69 3.89 4.24
N ILE A 55 4.62 3.54 5.14
CA ILE A 55 4.37 3.52 6.59
C ILE A 55 3.99 4.92 7.07
N THR A 56 4.75 5.95 6.68
CA THR A 56 4.45 7.34 7.04
C THR A 56 3.09 7.79 6.49
N GLY A 57 2.84 7.59 5.19
CA GLY A 57 1.59 7.98 4.55
C GLY A 57 0.36 7.31 5.17
N SER A 58 0.45 5.99 5.40
CA SER A 58 -0.64 5.23 6.04
C SER A 58 -0.88 5.69 7.48
N SER A 59 0.17 6.01 8.23
CA SER A 59 0.05 6.54 9.60
C SER A 59 -0.61 7.93 9.62
N VAL A 60 -0.26 8.80 8.67
CA VAL A 60 -0.90 10.12 8.53
C VAL A 60 -2.39 9.98 8.19
N ILE A 61 -2.75 9.06 7.30
CA ILE A 61 -4.16 8.78 6.97
C ILE A 61 -4.92 8.32 8.22
N LEU A 62 -4.38 7.35 8.97
CA LEU A 62 -5.01 6.84 10.19
C LEU A 62 -5.15 7.94 11.26
N ALA A 63 -4.14 8.77 11.45
CA ALA A 63 -4.20 9.90 12.37
C ALA A 63 -5.25 10.94 11.93
N GLY A 64 -5.29 11.26 10.65
CA GLY A 64 -6.29 12.16 10.06
C GLY A 64 -7.71 11.64 10.26
N LEU A 65 -7.95 10.35 10.00
CA LEU A 65 -9.23 9.68 10.25
C LEU A 65 -9.65 9.79 11.73
N GLY A 66 -8.74 9.51 12.66
CA GLY A 66 -9.00 9.65 14.09
C GLY A 66 -9.36 11.08 14.48
N ALA A 67 -8.66 12.07 13.94
CA ALA A 67 -8.97 13.48 14.17
C ALA A 67 -10.35 13.88 13.63
N PHE A 68 -10.71 13.43 12.42
CA PHE A 68 -12.03 13.71 11.82
C PHE A 68 -13.17 13.10 12.63
N VAL A 69 -13.01 11.85 13.07
CA VAL A 69 -14.02 11.19 13.92
C VAL A 69 -14.17 11.94 15.24
N ALA A 70 -13.06 12.33 15.88
CA ALA A 70 -13.09 13.04 17.16
C ALA A 70 -13.69 14.45 17.07
N LEU A 71 -13.51 15.14 15.94
CA LEU A 71 -14.00 16.51 15.73
C LEU A 71 -15.42 16.58 15.14
N SER A 72 -15.97 15.46 14.68
CA SER A 72 -17.31 15.43 14.09
C SER A 72 -18.39 15.77 15.13
N LYS A 73 -19.01 16.96 14.99
CA LYS A 73 -20.13 17.40 15.83
C LYS A 73 -21.50 16.97 15.31
N SER A 74 -21.55 16.54 14.06
CA SER A 74 -22.74 16.06 13.37
C SER A 74 -22.60 14.58 13.04
N PRO A 75 -23.72 13.83 12.98
CA PRO A 75 -23.67 12.44 12.56
C PRO A 75 -23.09 12.35 11.16
N ILE A 76 -22.01 11.57 11.03
CA ILE A 76 -21.33 11.33 9.75
C ILE A 76 -22.33 10.67 8.80
N GLU A 77 -22.46 11.20 7.59
CA GLU A 77 -23.31 10.64 6.55
C GLU A 77 -22.83 9.22 6.16
N ASP A 78 -23.76 8.34 5.78
CA ASP A 78 -23.44 6.93 5.53
C ASP A 78 -22.44 6.73 4.38
N ALA A 79 -22.45 7.60 3.37
CA ALA A 79 -21.45 7.62 2.31
C ALA A 79 -20.04 7.94 2.84
N ALA A 80 -19.90 8.94 3.72
CA ALA A 80 -18.62 9.27 4.34
C ALA A 80 -18.13 8.14 5.24
N LYS A 81 -19.00 7.52 6.05
CA LYS A 81 -18.63 6.34 6.88
C LYS A 81 -18.04 5.22 6.05
N TYR A 82 -18.63 4.94 4.89
CA TYR A 82 -18.15 3.94 3.96
C TYR A 82 -16.72 4.25 3.49
N HIS A 83 -16.46 5.45 3.00
CA HIS A 83 -15.13 5.85 2.56
C HIS A 83 -14.10 5.84 3.70
N LEU A 84 -14.47 6.30 4.90
CA LEU A 84 -13.60 6.26 6.09
C LEU A 84 -13.23 4.83 6.50
N PHE A 85 -14.20 3.90 6.47
CA PHE A 85 -13.95 2.50 6.82
C PHE A 85 -12.96 1.83 5.87
N TYR A 86 -13.17 1.96 4.55
CA TYR A 86 -12.26 1.36 3.58
C TYR A 86 -10.90 2.08 3.53
N ALA A 87 -10.86 3.40 3.75
CA ALA A 87 -9.59 4.11 3.91
C ALA A 87 -8.78 3.56 5.08
N THR A 88 -9.42 3.32 6.22
CA THR A 88 -8.80 2.71 7.41
C THR A 88 -8.30 1.31 7.09
N LEU A 89 -9.17 0.47 6.51
CA LEU A 89 -8.86 -0.92 6.21
C LEU A 89 -7.64 -1.02 5.28
N TRP A 90 -7.63 -0.27 4.18
CA TRP A 90 -6.53 -0.25 3.24
C TRP A 90 -5.24 0.33 3.84
N ALA A 91 -5.32 1.37 4.66
CA ALA A 91 -4.15 1.93 5.34
C ALA A 91 -3.52 0.91 6.32
N VAL A 92 -4.35 0.16 7.07
CA VAL A 92 -3.86 -0.90 7.98
C VAL A 92 -3.19 -2.03 7.19
N TRP A 93 -3.77 -2.48 6.08
CA TRP A 93 -3.16 -3.50 5.23
C TRP A 93 -1.84 -3.02 4.62
N ALA A 94 -1.80 -1.79 4.10
CA ALA A 94 -0.59 -1.19 3.55
C ALA A 94 0.53 -1.13 4.60
N LEU A 95 0.20 -0.68 5.81
CA LEU A 95 1.13 -0.57 6.93
C LEU A 95 1.62 -1.95 7.37
N GLY A 96 0.72 -2.91 7.57
CA GLY A 96 1.07 -4.28 7.99
C GLY A 96 2.01 -4.97 7.00
N ILE A 97 1.69 -4.91 5.69
CA ILE A 97 2.55 -5.49 4.64
C ILE A 97 3.89 -4.77 4.58
N SER A 98 3.92 -3.44 4.75
CA SER A 98 5.16 -2.68 4.67
C SER A 98 6.08 -2.95 5.85
N VAL A 99 5.55 -2.99 7.08
CA VAL A 99 6.31 -3.35 8.29
C VAL A 99 6.81 -4.79 8.20
N PHE A 100 5.97 -5.72 7.74
CA PHE A 100 6.38 -7.10 7.51
C PHE A 100 7.54 -7.18 6.50
N THR A 101 7.42 -6.52 5.35
CA THR A 101 8.45 -6.52 4.31
C THR A 101 9.75 -5.89 4.82
N LEU A 102 9.66 -4.78 5.55
CA LEU A 102 10.81 -4.12 6.18
C LEU A 102 11.47 -5.00 7.24
N GLY A 103 10.72 -5.85 7.95
CA GLY A 103 11.28 -6.79 8.93
C GLY A 103 12.10 -7.92 8.29
N VAL A 104 11.77 -8.31 7.06
CA VAL A 104 12.44 -9.42 6.34
C VAL A 104 13.65 -8.94 5.53
N LEU A 105 13.66 -7.69 5.09
CA LEU A 105 14.71 -7.10 4.24
C LEU A 105 16.11 -7.07 4.89
N PRO A 106 16.33 -6.54 6.12
CA PRO A 106 17.68 -6.38 6.69
C PRO A 106 18.47 -7.68 6.84
N ALA A 107 17.79 -8.81 7.02
CA ALA A 107 18.43 -10.12 7.17
C ALA A 107 18.95 -10.70 5.84
N SER A 108 18.44 -10.22 4.69
CA SER A 108 18.70 -10.80 3.38
C SER A 108 19.54 -9.88 2.46
N THR A 109 19.72 -8.59 2.82
CA THR A 109 20.47 -7.55 2.06
C THR A 109 21.88 -7.93 1.63
N PRO A 110 22.69 -8.62 2.45
CA PRO A 110 24.06 -8.96 2.05
C PRO A 110 24.12 -10.08 1.00
N LYS A 111 23.05 -10.87 0.88
CA LYS A 111 23.07 -12.19 0.23
C LYS A 111 22.25 -12.26 -1.05
N THR A 112 21.28 -11.35 -1.24
CA THR A 112 20.33 -11.44 -2.34
C THR A 112 20.05 -10.08 -2.98
N ASN A 113 19.97 -10.04 -4.31
CA ASN A 113 19.44 -8.87 -5.00
C ASN A 113 17.91 -8.82 -4.81
N PHE A 114 17.44 -7.89 -3.99
CA PHE A 114 16.02 -7.71 -3.72
C PHE A 114 15.21 -7.25 -4.94
N VAL A 115 15.87 -6.61 -5.90
CA VAL A 115 15.24 -6.20 -7.16
C VAL A 115 14.81 -7.42 -7.96
N GLN A 116 15.47 -8.57 -7.78
CA GLN A 116 15.15 -9.82 -8.48
C GLN A 116 14.22 -10.75 -7.67
N LEU A 117 13.96 -10.42 -6.40
CA LEU A 117 13.08 -11.23 -5.54
C LEU A 117 11.61 -10.89 -5.78
N LYS A 118 10.96 -11.72 -6.60
CA LYS A 118 9.53 -11.62 -6.96
C LYS A 118 8.63 -11.38 -5.74
N GLY A 119 8.90 -12.04 -4.61
CA GLY A 119 8.11 -11.88 -3.38
C GLY A 119 8.19 -10.47 -2.78
N VAL A 120 9.38 -9.88 -2.73
CA VAL A 120 9.58 -8.52 -2.20
C VAL A 120 8.93 -7.49 -3.13
N ALA A 121 9.10 -7.65 -4.44
CA ALA A 121 8.45 -6.80 -5.43
C ALA A 121 6.91 -6.89 -5.32
N PHE A 122 6.37 -8.10 -5.14
CA PHE A 122 4.94 -8.33 -4.97
C PHE A 122 4.39 -7.67 -3.72
N LEU A 123 5.02 -7.89 -2.56
CA LEU A 123 4.59 -7.31 -1.30
C LEU A 123 4.70 -5.78 -1.30
N SER A 124 5.79 -5.23 -1.83
CA SER A 124 6.01 -3.78 -1.92
C SER A 124 5.02 -3.10 -2.89
N SER A 125 4.63 -3.81 -3.95
CA SER A 125 3.64 -3.32 -4.91
C SER A 125 2.22 -3.39 -4.33
N MET A 126 1.89 -4.46 -3.60
CA MET A 126 0.61 -4.57 -2.87
C MET A 126 0.47 -3.48 -1.81
N SER A 127 1.51 -3.24 -1.01
CA SER A 127 1.46 -2.21 0.01
C SER A 127 1.31 -0.81 -0.58
N LEU A 128 1.97 -0.52 -1.70
CA LEU A 128 1.80 0.72 -2.45
C LEU A 128 0.35 0.88 -2.93
N PHE A 129 -0.23 -0.15 -3.53
CA PHE A 129 -1.61 -0.11 -4.00
C PHE A 129 -2.57 0.20 -2.86
N PHE A 130 -2.46 -0.52 -1.73
CA PHE A 130 -3.32 -0.27 -0.58
C PHE A 130 -3.15 1.13 -0.01
N CYS A 131 -1.94 1.67 0.01
CA CYS A 131 -1.69 3.05 0.44
C CYS A 131 -2.37 4.07 -0.47
N LEU A 132 -2.32 3.86 -1.79
CA LEU A 132 -2.98 4.72 -2.77
C LEU A 132 -4.50 4.63 -2.66
N ALA A 133 -5.05 3.41 -2.57
CA ALA A 133 -6.47 3.19 -2.37
C ALA A 133 -6.97 3.85 -1.07
N ALA A 134 -6.21 3.71 0.03
CA ALA A 134 -6.49 4.38 1.28
C ALA A 134 -6.52 5.91 1.13
N SER A 135 -5.53 6.47 0.42
CA SER A 135 -5.41 7.91 0.18
C SER A 135 -6.61 8.45 -0.61
N VAL A 136 -6.99 7.78 -1.70
CA VAL A 136 -8.15 8.17 -2.52
C VAL A 136 -9.43 8.12 -1.69
N ARG A 137 -9.65 7.03 -0.94
CA ARG A 137 -10.84 6.89 -0.09
C ARG A 137 -10.87 7.95 1.02
N PHE A 138 -9.73 8.26 1.61
CA PHE A 138 -9.62 9.32 2.61
C PHE A 138 -9.99 10.69 2.01
N LEU A 139 -9.43 11.03 0.84
CA LEU A 139 -9.75 12.29 0.15
C LEU A 139 -11.24 12.38 -0.23
N LEU A 140 -11.85 11.29 -0.71
CA LEU A 140 -13.29 11.24 -1.00
C LEU A 140 -14.13 11.43 0.26
N ALA A 141 -13.74 10.82 1.38
CA ALA A 141 -14.43 11.03 2.65
C ALA A 141 -14.37 12.49 3.10
N VAL A 142 -13.18 13.10 3.02
CA VAL A 142 -12.97 14.51 3.36
C VAL A 142 -13.78 15.41 2.44
N TRP A 143 -13.83 15.10 1.13
CA TRP A 143 -14.63 15.86 0.17
C TRP A 143 -16.11 15.84 0.51
N VAL A 144 -16.70 14.67 0.76
CA VAL A 144 -18.12 14.53 1.14
C VAL A 144 -18.43 15.26 2.45
N ILE A 145 -17.49 15.27 3.39
CA ILE A 145 -17.68 15.97 4.69
C ILE A 145 -17.59 17.49 4.54
N LEU A 146 -16.69 18.01 3.70
CA LEU A 146 -16.45 19.44 3.54
C LEU A 146 -17.40 20.10 2.53
N PHE A 147 -17.83 19.36 1.51
CA PHE A 147 -18.70 19.82 0.42
C PHE A 147 -19.94 18.91 0.33
N PRO A 148 -20.85 18.98 1.32
CA PRO A 148 -22.09 18.21 1.34
C PRO A 148 -23.03 18.60 0.19
#